data_AF-A0A855F210-F1
#
_entry.id   AF-A0A855F210-F1
#
_cell.length_a   1.000
_cell.length_b   1.000
_cell.length_c   1.000
_cell.angle_alpha   90.00
_cell.angle_beta   90.00
_cell.angle_gamma   90.00
#
_symmetry.space_group_name_H-M   'P 1'
#
loop_
_entity.id
_entity.type
_entity.pdbx_description
1 polymer ?
#
loop_
_entity_poly.entity_id
_entity_poly.type
_entity_poly.pdbx_seq_one_letter_code
_entity_poly.pdbx_strand_id
1 'polypeptide(L)'
;MKLKTVEVNGKSYAEVDANGLPVYVHDDGKEIGFDAAQAVGKISSLNGEAKSHREAKEAAEVSLAKFSGITDPTKALEALEMMTKIDQKKLIDAGAVDQVRADITKSFQTKLDEANNRATTLEGQLYESMIGGNFSGSKFITDKIAIPSDMLQARFGQSFKVEDGKVVAYDGTGNKIYSRAKPGELASFDEAIEFLVEQYPQKDHILKASGNQGGGSRQSQHQAGQKTMKRDAFDSLDMAGKQTALKDGITIVD
;
A
#
# COMPACT_ATOMS: atom_id res chain seq x y z
N MET A 1 69.46 59.77 -44.48
CA MET A 1 69.44 59.10 -45.80
C MET A 1 69.21 60.10 -46.93
N LYS A 2 70.05 60.10 -47.96
CA LYS A 2 69.88 60.92 -49.17
C LYS A 2 70.00 60.04 -50.42
N LEU A 3 69.20 60.31 -51.45
CA LEU A 3 69.28 59.59 -52.72
C LEU A 3 70.64 59.87 -53.39
N LYS A 4 71.33 58.82 -53.83
CA LYS A 4 72.55 58.96 -54.61
C LYS A 4 72.19 59.27 -56.06
N THR A 5 72.75 60.35 -56.60
CA THR A 5 72.43 60.84 -57.94
C THR A 5 73.68 61.01 -58.79
N VAL A 6 73.55 60.80 -60.10
CA VAL A 6 74.59 61.05 -61.10
C VAL A 6 74.07 62.05 -62.15
N GLU A 7 74.91 62.97 -62.61
CA GLU A 7 74.56 63.91 -63.68
C GLU A 7 74.98 63.38 -65.05
N VAL A 8 74.05 63.38 -66.02
CA VAL A 8 74.30 63.02 -67.42
C VAL A 8 73.63 64.06 -68.31
N ASN A 9 74.42 64.73 -69.17
CA ASN A 9 73.93 65.77 -70.09
C ASN A 9 73.09 66.87 -69.40
N GLY A 10 73.51 67.32 -68.21
CA GLY A 10 72.83 68.36 -67.44
C GLY A 10 71.53 67.93 -66.75
N LYS A 11 71.23 66.63 -66.70
CA LYS A 11 70.10 66.06 -65.95
C LYS A 11 70.60 65.13 -64.84
N SER A 12 69.96 65.21 -63.68
CA SER A 12 70.26 64.36 -62.52
C SER A 12 69.42 63.08 -62.56
N TYR A 13 70.07 61.93 -62.43
CA TYR A 13 69.48 60.59 -62.43
C TYR A 13 69.80 59.86 -61.12
N ALA A 14 68.91 58.99 -60.66
CA ALA A 14 69.18 58.12 -59.52
C ALA A 14 70.19 57.04 -59.89
N GLU A 15 71.18 56.80 -59.03
CA GLU A 15 72.03 55.62 -59.15
C GLU A 15 71.27 54.39 -58.67
N VAL A 16 71.36 53.31 -59.43
CA VAL A 16 70.74 52.02 -59.07
C VAL A 16 71.80 50.98 -58.76
N ASP A 17 71.52 50.07 -57.84
CA ASP A 17 72.39 48.95 -57.50
C ASP A 17 72.31 47.81 -58.54
N ALA A 18 73.02 46.71 -58.29
CA ALA A 18 73.04 45.53 -59.16
C ALA A 18 71.65 44.86 -59.32
N ASN A 19 70.71 45.14 -58.42
CA ASN A 19 69.33 44.64 -58.46
C ASN A 19 68.35 45.65 -59.06
N GLY A 20 68.85 46.81 -59.53
CA GLY A 20 68.02 47.88 -60.10
C GLY A 20 67.33 48.76 -59.07
N LEU A 21 67.70 48.69 -57.79
CA LEU A 21 67.11 49.48 -56.72
C LEU A 21 67.82 50.84 -56.58
N PRO A 22 67.10 51.96 -56.39
CA PRO A 22 67.73 53.25 -56.13
C PRO A 22 68.62 53.23 -54.88
N VAL A 23 69.85 53.71 -55.00
CA VAL A 23 70.84 53.71 -53.91
C VAL A 23 70.66 54.95 -53.04
N TYR A 24 70.56 54.74 -51.72
CA TYR A 24 70.56 55.80 -50.73
C TYR A 24 71.84 55.76 -49.88
N VAL A 25 72.39 56.94 -49.63
CA VAL A 25 73.52 57.14 -48.71
C VAL A 25 72.96 57.44 -47.32
N HIS A 26 73.28 56.57 -46.37
CA HIS A 26 72.95 56.76 -44.95
C HIS A 26 73.87 57.78 -44.29
N ASP A 27 73.50 58.23 -43.09
CA ASP A 27 74.24 59.27 -42.37
C ASP A 27 75.62 58.76 -41.90
N ASP A 28 75.85 57.44 -41.92
CA ASP A 28 77.14 56.76 -41.67
C ASP A 28 77.97 56.55 -42.95
N GLY A 29 77.54 57.09 -44.08
CA GLY A 29 78.20 56.98 -45.38
C GLY A 29 77.96 55.66 -46.11
N LYS A 30 77.19 54.72 -45.56
CA LYS A 30 76.88 53.46 -46.25
C LYS A 30 75.87 53.66 -47.36
N GLU A 31 76.10 52.96 -48.46
CA GLU A 31 75.23 52.93 -49.63
C GLU A 31 74.38 51.65 -49.63
N ILE A 32 73.06 51.80 -49.66
CA ILE A 32 72.12 50.68 -49.62
C ILE A 32 71.04 50.91 -50.69
N GLY A 33 70.72 49.86 -51.46
CA GLY A 33 69.58 49.85 -52.38
C GLY A 33 68.26 49.84 -51.61
N PHE A 34 67.35 50.75 -51.94
CA PHE A 34 66.05 50.87 -51.27
C PHE A 34 64.93 50.22 -52.08
N ASP A 35 64.39 49.11 -51.56
CA ASP A 35 63.17 48.50 -52.09
C ASP A 35 61.92 49.17 -51.46
N ALA A 36 61.33 50.10 -52.22
CA ALA A 36 60.12 50.78 -51.81
C ALA A 36 58.92 49.84 -51.66
N ALA A 37 58.83 48.78 -52.48
CA ALA A 37 57.71 47.85 -52.44
C ALA A 37 57.77 46.98 -51.17
N GLN A 38 58.96 46.46 -50.84
CA GLN A 38 59.18 45.71 -49.60
C GLN A 38 58.96 46.59 -48.35
N ALA A 39 59.44 47.83 -48.36
CA ALA A 39 59.25 48.76 -47.25
C ALA A 39 57.76 49.07 -47.01
N VAL A 40 56.99 49.35 -48.07
CA VAL A 40 55.54 49.56 -47.98
C VAL A 40 54.83 48.30 -47.48
N GLY A 41 55.23 47.12 -47.96
CA GLY A 41 54.72 45.83 -47.46
C GLY A 41 54.96 45.63 -45.97
N LYS A 42 56.17 45.96 -45.48
CA LYS A 42 56.50 45.85 -44.05
C LYS A 42 55.72 46.85 -43.20
N ILE A 43 55.54 48.09 -43.67
CA ILE A 43 54.72 49.11 -42.98
C ILE A 43 53.26 48.63 -42.87
N SER A 44 52.71 48.05 -43.94
CA SER A 44 51.35 47.50 -43.93
C SER A 44 51.20 46.36 -42.91
N SER A 45 52.15 45.43 -42.87
CA SER A 45 52.19 44.34 -41.87
C SER A 45 52.26 44.87 -40.44
N LEU A 46 53.16 45.81 -40.15
CA LEU A 46 53.29 46.41 -38.81
C LEU A 46 52.02 47.17 -38.39
N ASN A 47 51.37 47.87 -39.31
CA ASN A 47 50.10 48.54 -39.03
C ASN A 47 48.97 47.52 -38.76
N GLY A 48 48.97 46.39 -39.47
CA GLY A 48 48.05 45.28 -39.21
C GLY A 48 48.26 44.66 -37.83
N GLU A 49 49.51 44.39 -37.45
CA GLU A 49 49.87 43.89 -36.11
C GLU A 49 49.46 44.88 -35.01
N ALA A 50 49.79 46.17 -35.16
CA ALA A 50 49.41 47.20 -34.20
C ALA A 50 47.88 47.32 -34.04
N LYS A 51 47.13 47.17 -35.14
CA LYS A 51 45.67 47.12 -35.09
C LYS A 51 45.19 45.89 -34.30
N SER A 52 45.73 44.71 -34.59
CA SER A 52 45.37 43.48 -33.88
C SER A 52 45.66 43.56 -32.38
N HIS A 53 46.79 44.15 -31.98
CA HIS A 53 47.10 44.35 -30.57
C HIS A 53 46.13 45.32 -29.87
N ARG A 54 45.68 46.38 -30.55
CA ARG A 54 44.65 47.27 -29.99
C ARG A 54 43.33 46.52 -29.81
N GLU A 55 42.89 45.80 -30.83
CA GLU A 55 41.63 45.03 -30.77
C GLU A 55 41.67 43.97 -29.65
N ALA A 56 42.80 43.26 -29.50
CA ALA A 56 42.99 42.29 -28.43
C ALA A 56 42.98 42.94 -27.03
N LYS A 57 43.61 44.11 -26.90
CA LYS A 57 43.60 44.89 -25.64
C LYS A 57 42.19 45.35 -25.29
N GLU A 58 41.46 45.92 -26.24
CA GLU A 58 40.08 46.35 -26.04
C GLU A 58 39.17 45.18 -25.66
N ALA A 59 39.30 44.02 -26.32
CA ALA A 59 38.55 42.81 -25.97
C ALA A 59 38.87 42.29 -24.55
N ALA A 60 40.14 42.35 -24.15
CA ALA A 60 40.57 41.97 -22.80
C ALA A 60 40.02 42.94 -21.73
N GLU A 61 40.08 44.25 -21.98
CA GLU A 61 39.53 45.27 -21.08
C GLU A 61 38.01 45.15 -20.93
N VAL A 62 37.28 44.92 -22.03
CA VAL A 62 35.83 44.65 -21.99
C VAL A 62 35.52 43.38 -21.19
N SER A 63 36.33 42.33 -21.34
CA SER A 63 36.14 41.09 -20.58
C SER A 63 36.43 41.28 -19.10
N LEU A 64 37.47 42.05 -18.76
CA LEU A 64 37.82 42.39 -17.38
C LEU A 64 36.77 43.27 -16.71
N ALA A 65 36.17 44.20 -17.45
CA ALA A 65 35.12 45.09 -16.94
C ALA A 65 33.90 44.32 -16.39
N LYS A 66 33.59 43.14 -16.94
CA LYS A 66 32.52 42.25 -16.41
C LYS A 66 32.77 41.78 -14.97
N PHE A 67 34.02 41.82 -14.52
CA PHE A 67 34.45 41.43 -13.18
C PHE A 67 34.72 42.64 -12.26
N SER A 68 34.43 43.87 -12.69
CA SER A 68 34.71 45.10 -11.93
C SER A 68 34.07 45.16 -10.53
N GLY A 69 32.99 44.41 -10.31
CA GLY A 69 32.34 44.28 -9.00
C GLY A 69 32.97 43.25 -8.05
N ILE A 70 33.98 42.50 -8.50
CA ILE A 70 34.65 41.46 -7.70
C ILE A 70 35.95 42.04 -7.15
N THR A 71 35.92 42.43 -5.88
CA THR A 71 37.08 42.98 -5.16
C THR A 71 38.10 41.92 -4.76
N ASP A 72 37.66 40.66 -4.63
CA ASP A 72 38.50 39.51 -4.26
C ASP A 72 38.05 38.27 -5.07
N PRO A 73 38.74 37.98 -6.20
CA PRO A 73 38.40 36.85 -7.07
C PRO A 73 38.45 35.50 -6.37
N THR A 74 39.36 35.30 -5.41
CA THR A 74 39.49 34.05 -4.67
C THR A 74 38.27 33.83 -3.78
N LYS A 75 37.84 34.86 -3.05
CA LYS A 75 36.60 34.77 -2.25
C LYS A 75 35.35 34.60 -3.10
N ALA A 76 35.30 35.16 -4.30
CA ALA A 76 34.18 34.94 -5.21
C ALA A 76 34.10 33.46 -5.64
N LEU A 77 35.23 32.83 -5.93
CA LEU A 77 35.30 31.39 -6.23
C LEU A 77 34.92 30.53 -5.02
N GLU A 78 35.41 30.87 -3.82
CA GLU A 78 35.04 30.17 -2.58
C GLU A 78 33.54 30.31 -2.27
N ALA A 79 32.94 31.48 -2.53
CA ALA A 79 31.51 31.69 -2.38
C ALA A 79 30.69 30.84 -3.35
N LEU A 80 31.13 30.72 -4.61
CA LEU A 80 30.50 29.82 -5.59
C LEU A 80 30.62 28.35 -5.16
N GLU A 81 31.78 27.93 -4.64
CA GLU A 81 31.97 26.58 -4.12
C GLU A 81 31.10 26.32 -2.88
N MET A 82 30.97 27.28 -1.97
CA MET A 82 30.05 27.18 -0.84
C MET A 82 28.59 27.11 -1.29
N MET A 83 28.18 27.89 -2.30
CA MET A 83 26.81 27.88 -2.81
C MET A 83 26.45 26.53 -3.43
N THR A 84 27.37 25.94 -4.20
CA THR A 84 27.18 24.57 -4.74
C THR A 84 27.06 23.52 -3.64
N LYS A 85 27.87 23.62 -2.56
CA LYS A 85 27.74 22.76 -1.37
C LYS A 85 26.40 22.95 -0.64
N ILE A 86 25.89 24.19 -0.55
CA ILE A 86 24.58 24.49 0.04
C ILE A 86 23.45 23.87 -0.79
N ASP A 87 23.50 23.98 -2.11
CA ASP A 87 22.47 23.39 -2.99
C ASP A 87 22.50 21.87 -2.95
N GLN A 88 23.68 21.25 -2.91
CA GLN A 88 23.82 19.81 -2.67
C GLN A 88 23.22 19.39 -1.33
N LYS A 89 23.49 20.13 -0.25
CA LYS A 89 22.91 19.84 1.07
C LYS A 89 21.39 19.98 1.06
N LYS A 90 20.83 21.01 0.44
CA LYS A 90 19.38 21.19 0.30
C LYS A 90 18.72 20.03 -0.46
N LEU A 91 19.36 19.51 -1.51
CA LEU A 91 18.86 18.35 -2.25
C LEU A 91 18.88 17.07 -1.40
N ILE A 92 19.94 16.86 -0.61
CA ILE A 92 20.04 15.73 0.33
C ILE A 92 18.96 15.86 1.41
N ASP A 93 18.82 17.03 2.02
CA ASP A 93 17.82 17.29 3.05
C ASP A 93 16.39 17.12 2.50
N ALA A 94 16.12 17.58 1.28
CA ALA A 94 14.84 17.36 0.60
C ALA A 94 14.56 15.87 0.37
N GLY A 95 15.52 15.11 -0.15
CA GLY A 95 15.39 13.66 -0.32
C GLY A 95 15.19 12.91 1.00
N ALA A 96 15.87 13.34 2.07
CA ALA A 96 15.69 12.78 3.41
C ALA A 96 14.29 13.09 3.98
N VAL A 97 13.75 14.29 3.74
CA VAL A 97 12.39 14.65 4.16
C VAL A 97 11.33 13.82 3.42
N ASP A 98 11.49 13.61 2.12
CA ASP A 98 10.59 12.77 1.34
C ASP A 98 10.64 11.30 1.78
N GLN A 99 11.84 10.79 2.09
CA GLN A 99 12.03 9.45 2.65
C GLN A 99 11.35 9.31 4.02
N VAL A 100 11.54 10.27 4.93
CA VAL A 100 10.88 10.27 6.25
C VAL A 100 9.36 10.33 6.11
N ARG A 101 8.83 11.14 5.18
CA ARG A 101 7.38 11.20 4.91
C ARG A 101 6.86 9.87 4.38
N ALA A 102 7.59 9.21 3.49
CA ALA A 102 7.23 7.90 2.96
C ALA A 102 7.23 6.83 4.06
N ASP A 103 8.27 6.82 4.91
CA ASP A 103 8.40 5.88 6.03
C ASP A 103 7.31 6.10 7.09
N ILE A 104 6.98 7.35 7.41
CA ILE A 104 5.86 7.72 8.29
C ILE A 104 4.54 7.22 7.69
N THR A 105 4.27 7.52 6.42
CA THR A 105 3.03 7.11 5.74
C THR A 105 2.90 5.58 5.74
N LYS A 106 3.99 4.86 5.44
CA LYS A 106 4.02 3.40 5.47
C LYS A 106 3.76 2.85 6.87
N SER A 107 4.42 3.42 7.90
CA SER A 107 4.21 3.01 9.29
C SER A 107 2.77 3.25 9.75
N PHE A 108 2.18 4.39 9.39
CA PHE A 108 0.77 4.67 9.68
C PHE A 108 -0.17 3.73 8.96
N GLN A 109 0.06 3.46 7.66
CA GLN A 109 -0.74 2.50 6.91
C GLN A 109 -0.70 1.11 7.55
N THR A 110 0.49 0.62 7.93
CA THR A 110 0.62 -0.67 8.63
C THR A 110 -0.15 -0.68 9.95
N LYS A 111 -0.05 0.37 10.77
CA LYS A 111 -0.81 0.46 12.03
C LYS A 111 -2.32 0.51 11.79
N LEU A 112 -2.76 1.18 10.74
CA LEU A 112 -4.16 1.30 10.37
C LEU A 112 -4.70 -0.05 9.89
N ASP A 113 -3.96 -0.75 9.04
CA ASP A 113 -4.31 -2.09 8.58
C ASP A 113 -4.35 -3.09 9.74
N GLU A 114 -3.37 -3.05 10.65
CA GLU A 114 -3.38 -3.86 11.87
C GLU A 114 -4.58 -3.57 12.76
N ALA A 115 -4.91 -2.29 12.97
CA ALA A 115 -6.05 -1.88 13.78
C ALA A 115 -7.38 -2.34 13.16
N ASN A 116 -7.55 -2.17 11.84
CA ASN A 116 -8.72 -2.63 11.11
C ASN A 116 -8.86 -4.16 11.14
N ASN A 117 -7.75 -4.89 10.97
CA ASN A 117 -7.75 -6.35 11.04
C ASN A 117 -8.11 -6.83 12.45
N ARG A 118 -7.57 -6.19 13.50
CA ARG A 118 -7.96 -6.46 14.89
C ARG A 118 -9.43 -6.14 15.13
N ALA A 119 -9.94 -5.00 14.65
CA ALA A 119 -11.34 -4.62 14.78
C ALA A 119 -12.25 -5.66 14.11
N THR A 120 -11.98 -6.02 12.86
CA THR A 120 -12.74 -7.04 12.11
C THR A 120 -12.71 -8.39 12.82
N THR A 121 -11.55 -8.79 13.37
CA THR A 121 -11.40 -10.05 14.10
C THR A 121 -12.21 -10.03 15.40
N LEU A 122 -12.12 -8.96 16.18
CA LEU A 122 -12.85 -8.79 17.43
C LEU A 122 -14.36 -8.69 17.19
N GLU A 123 -14.79 -8.00 16.14
CA GLU A 123 -16.19 -7.94 15.73
C GLU A 123 -16.71 -9.34 15.35
N GLY A 124 -15.96 -10.10 14.57
CA GLY A 124 -16.30 -11.48 14.24
C GLY A 124 -16.44 -12.37 15.48
N GLN A 125 -15.49 -12.30 16.40
CA GLN A 125 -15.52 -13.02 17.67
C GLN A 125 -16.70 -12.59 18.56
N LEU A 126 -16.98 -11.29 18.62
CA LEU A 126 -18.13 -10.76 19.36
C LEU A 126 -19.43 -11.29 18.75
N TYR A 127 -19.57 -11.26 17.44
CA TYR A 127 -20.76 -11.75 16.74
C TYR A 127 -20.96 -13.25 16.97
N GLU A 128 -19.89 -14.04 16.86
CA GLU A 128 -19.93 -15.47 17.15
C GLU A 128 -20.35 -15.74 18.61
N SER A 129 -19.81 -14.98 19.57
CA SER A 129 -20.16 -15.11 20.98
C SER A 129 -21.61 -14.70 21.29
N MET A 130 -22.11 -13.62 20.68
CA MET A 130 -23.47 -13.14 20.90
C MET A 130 -24.49 -14.09 20.27
N ILE A 131 -24.22 -14.57 19.06
CA ILE A 131 -25.09 -15.55 18.40
C ILE A 131 -25.06 -16.86 19.19
N GLY A 132 -23.88 -17.42 19.49
CA GLY A 132 -23.75 -18.68 20.24
C GLY A 132 -24.32 -18.62 21.66
N GLY A 133 -24.21 -17.46 22.33
CA GLY A 133 -24.85 -17.21 23.62
C GLY A 133 -26.38 -17.27 23.55
N ASN A 134 -26.98 -16.72 22.50
CA ASN A 134 -28.43 -16.81 22.28
C ASN A 134 -28.88 -18.24 21.96
N PHE A 135 -28.11 -18.99 21.17
CA PHE A 135 -28.38 -20.41 20.91
C PHE A 135 -28.33 -21.26 22.20
N SER A 136 -27.38 -20.97 23.09
CA SER A 136 -27.24 -21.68 24.36
C SER A 136 -28.30 -21.29 25.40
N GLY A 137 -28.78 -20.05 25.36
CA GLY A 137 -29.75 -19.50 26.32
C GLY A 137 -31.23 -19.59 25.88
N SER A 138 -31.51 -20.05 24.66
CA SER A 138 -32.86 -20.10 24.11
C SER A 138 -33.75 -21.13 24.81
N LYS A 139 -34.94 -20.67 25.23
CA LYS A 139 -35.96 -21.56 25.82
C LYS A 139 -36.59 -22.44 24.75
N PHE A 140 -36.84 -21.87 23.57
CA PHE A 140 -37.35 -22.64 22.43
C PHE A 140 -36.43 -23.82 22.09
N ILE A 141 -35.11 -23.59 22.02
CA ILE A 141 -34.14 -24.66 21.75
C ILE A 141 -34.18 -25.70 22.86
N THR A 142 -34.12 -25.28 24.13
CA THR A 142 -34.15 -26.18 25.29
C THR A 142 -35.41 -27.06 25.31
N ASP A 143 -36.57 -26.48 25.05
CA ASP A 143 -37.85 -27.16 25.24
C ASP A 143 -38.31 -27.92 24.01
N LYS A 144 -38.08 -27.40 22.79
CA LYS A 144 -38.70 -27.87 21.55
C LYS A 144 -37.75 -28.52 20.55
N ILE A 145 -36.43 -28.37 20.69
CA ILE A 145 -35.45 -28.91 19.72
C ILE A 145 -34.84 -30.23 20.22
N ALA A 146 -34.78 -31.23 19.34
CA ALA A 146 -34.27 -32.58 19.62
C ALA A 146 -32.77 -32.74 19.32
N ILE A 147 -32.20 -31.85 18.50
CA ILE A 147 -30.78 -31.88 18.14
C ILE A 147 -29.93 -30.98 19.06
N PRO A 148 -28.62 -31.25 19.21
CA PRO A 148 -27.72 -30.38 19.98
C PRO A 148 -27.68 -28.94 19.44
N SER A 149 -27.50 -27.98 20.34
CA SER A 149 -27.44 -26.55 20.01
C SER A 149 -26.33 -26.19 19.03
N ASP A 150 -25.17 -26.85 19.12
CA ASP A 150 -24.04 -26.67 18.20
C ASP A 150 -24.42 -26.98 16.73
N MET A 151 -25.10 -28.11 16.51
CA MET A 151 -25.58 -28.48 15.18
C MET A 151 -26.65 -27.52 14.66
N LEU A 152 -27.52 -27.02 15.55
CA LEU A 152 -28.52 -26.02 15.19
C LEU A 152 -27.87 -24.68 14.83
N GLN A 153 -26.86 -24.24 15.59
CA GLN A 153 -26.08 -23.03 15.33
C GLN A 153 -25.31 -23.14 14.02
N ALA A 154 -24.70 -24.28 13.72
CA ALA A 154 -24.00 -24.48 12.45
C ALA A 154 -24.92 -24.36 11.22
N ARG A 155 -26.21 -24.72 11.37
CA ARG A 155 -27.19 -24.67 10.27
C ARG A 155 -27.92 -23.33 10.17
N PHE A 156 -28.39 -22.79 11.29
CA PHE A 156 -29.24 -21.61 11.31
C PHE A 156 -28.51 -20.34 11.77
N GLY A 157 -27.32 -20.46 12.35
CA GLY A 157 -26.53 -19.32 12.84
C GLY A 157 -26.19 -18.31 11.75
N GLN A 158 -26.04 -18.75 10.50
CA GLN A 158 -25.78 -17.86 9.34
C GLN A 158 -26.95 -16.92 9.03
N SER A 159 -28.17 -17.26 9.45
CA SER A 159 -29.36 -16.42 9.32
C SER A 159 -29.39 -15.30 10.36
N PHE A 160 -28.53 -15.33 11.38
CA PHE A 160 -28.47 -14.32 12.41
C PHE A 160 -27.29 -13.37 12.15
N LYS A 161 -27.56 -12.07 12.21
CA LYS A 161 -26.57 -11.01 12.12
C LYS A 161 -26.71 -10.08 13.30
N VAL A 162 -25.64 -9.38 13.64
CA VAL A 162 -25.68 -8.38 14.69
C VAL A 162 -25.80 -7.02 14.04
N GLU A 163 -26.90 -6.32 14.31
CA GLU A 163 -27.13 -4.96 13.85
C GLU A 163 -27.44 -4.07 15.06
N ASP A 164 -26.76 -2.93 15.15
CA ASP A 164 -26.91 -1.99 16.27
C ASP A 164 -26.76 -2.65 17.65
N GLY A 165 -25.87 -3.65 17.75
CA GLY A 165 -25.62 -4.41 18.99
C GLY A 165 -26.72 -5.42 19.36
N LYS A 166 -27.68 -5.69 18.47
CA LYS A 166 -28.75 -6.68 18.67
C LYS A 166 -28.69 -7.77 17.62
N VAL A 167 -29.03 -9.00 18.01
CA VAL A 167 -29.15 -10.11 17.08
C VAL A 167 -30.45 -9.99 16.28
N VAL A 168 -30.31 -9.85 14.97
CA VAL A 168 -31.40 -9.74 13.99
C VAL A 168 -31.35 -10.96 13.07
N ALA A 169 -32.51 -11.58 12.87
CA ALA A 169 -32.62 -12.76 12.03
C ALA A 169 -33.11 -12.41 10.63
N TYR A 170 -32.61 -13.18 9.67
CA TYR A 170 -32.90 -13.08 8.25
C TYR A 170 -33.47 -14.40 7.73
N ASP A 171 -34.49 -14.31 6.89
CA ASP A 171 -35.06 -15.48 6.23
C ASP A 171 -34.16 -16.00 5.08
N GLY A 172 -34.56 -17.13 4.47
CA GLY A 172 -33.83 -17.73 3.34
C GLY A 172 -33.80 -16.87 2.07
N THR A 173 -34.54 -15.77 2.03
CA THR A 173 -34.55 -14.79 0.93
C THR A 173 -33.76 -13.52 1.25
N GLY A 174 -33.20 -13.40 2.46
CA GLY A 174 -32.42 -12.25 2.91
C GLY A 174 -33.25 -11.10 3.47
N ASN A 175 -34.53 -11.32 3.82
CA ASN A 175 -35.37 -10.32 4.48
C ASN A 175 -35.32 -10.47 6.01
N LYS A 176 -35.47 -9.36 6.74
CA LYS A 176 -35.55 -9.38 8.20
C LYS A 176 -36.83 -10.08 8.68
N ILE A 177 -36.69 -10.95 9.67
CA ILE A 177 -37.83 -11.64 10.30
C ILE A 177 -38.46 -10.73 11.36
N TYR A 178 -39.76 -10.49 11.25
CA TYR A 178 -40.53 -9.66 12.18
C TYR A 178 -41.34 -10.52 13.16
N SER A 179 -41.56 -10.01 14.37
CA SER A 179 -42.32 -10.70 15.42
C SER A 179 -43.77 -10.87 14.99
N ARG A 180 -44.31 -12.08 15.20
CA ARG A 180 -45.75 -12.36 15.00
C ARG A 180 -46.58 -11.87 16.20
N ALA A 181 -45.98 -11.83 17.38
CA ALA A 181 -46.61 -11.32 18.60
C ALA A 181 -46.65 -9.78 18.65
N LYS A 182 -45.67 -9.12 18.04
CA LYS A 182 -45.56 -7.66 18.00
C LYS A 182 -45.39 -7.14 16.56
N PRO A 183 -46.49 -6.80 15.88
CA PRO A 183 -46.43 -6.29 14.51
C PRO A 183 -45.57 -5.03 14.41
N GLY A 184 -44.55 -5.07 13.55
CA GLY A 184 -43.64 -3.94 13.31
C GLY A 184 -42.33 -3.98 14.10
N GLU A 185 -42.17 -4.87 15.08
CA GLU A 185 -40.89 -5.13 15.74
C GLU A 185 -40.17 -6.33 15.10
N LEU A 186 -38.83 -6.32 15.13
CA LEU A 186 -38.03 -7.48 14.72
C LEU A 186 -38.31 -8.66 15.64
N ALA A 187 -38.32 -9.86 15.08
CA ALA A 187 -38.53 -11.07 15.87
C ALA A 187 -37.45 -11.21 16.94
N SER A 188 -37.87 -11.63 18.14
CA SER A 188 -36.91 -12.07 19.15
C SER A 188 -36.16 -13.32 18.65
N PHE A 189 -34.99 -13.61 19.25
CA PHE A 189 -34.18 -14.76 18.83
C PHE A 189 -35.00 -16.06 18.81
N ASP A 190 -35.80 -16.31 19.85
CA ASP A 190 -36.64 -17.51 19.97
C ASP A 190 -37.73 -17.57 18.89
N GLU A 191 -38.43 -16.48 18.60
CA GLU A 191 -39.44 -16.44 17.52
C GLU A 191 -38.81 -16.60 16.13
N ALA A 192 -37.62 -16.04 15.95
CA ALA A 192 -36.91 -16.10 14.69
C ALA A 192 -36.38 -17.53 14.40
N ILE A 193 -35.80 -18.19 15.40
CA ILE A 193 -35.34 -19.58 15.23
C ILE A 193 -36.52 -20.52 15.04
N GLU A 194 -37.65 -20.28 15.70
CA GLU A 194 -38.89 -21.02 15.48
C GLU A 194 -39.35 -20.88 14.02
N PHE A 195 -39.44 -19.66 13.50
CA PHE A 195 -39.80 -19.40 12.11
C PHE A 195 -38.85 -20.11 11.12
N LEU A 196 -37.54 -20.02 11.35
CA LEU A 196 -36.53 -20.66 10.48
C LEU A 196 -36.61 -22.19 10.51
N VAL A 197 -36.83 -22.79 11.68
CA VAL A 197 -36.99 -24.24 11.81
C VAL A 197 -38.31 -24.70 11.18
N GLU A 198 -39.41 -23.96 11.33
CA GLU A 198 -40.70 -24.29 10.73
C GLU A 198 -40.69 -24.32 9.20
N GLN A 199 -39.87 -23.45 8.59
CA GLN A 199 -39.66 -23.40 7.14
C GLN A 199 -38.68 -24.48 6.63
N TYR A 200 -37.96 -25.17 7.51
CA TYR A 200 -36.97 -26.15 7.10
C TYR A 200 -37.63 -27.45 6.60
N PRO A 201 -37.25 -27.98 5.42
CA PRO A 201 -37.87 -29.17 4.85
C PRO A 201 -37.82 -30.42 5.74
N GLN A 202 -36.81 -30.53 6.61
CA GLN A 202 -36.62 -31.66 7.52
C GLN A 202 -36.90 -31.29 8.99
N LYS A 203 -37.81 -30.33 9.22
CA LYS A 203 -38.13 -29.85 10.57
C LYS A 203 -38.56 -30.95 11.55
N ASP A 204 -39.22 -32.00 11.07
CA ASP A 204 -39.70 -33.11 11.90
C ASP A 204 -38.55 -33.90 12.56
N HIS A 205 -37.34 -33.82 11.99
CA HIS A 205 -36.13 -34.40 12.56
C HIS A 205 -35.40 -33.47 13.54
N ILE A 206 -35.73 -32.17 13.51
CA ILE A 206 -35.12 -31.15 14.35
C ILE A 206 -35.99 -30.87 15.59
N LEU A 207 -37.30 -30.87 15.41
CA LEU A 207 -38.27 -30.69 16.49
C LEU A 207 -38.38 -31.97 17.32
N LYS A 208 -38.53 -31.82 18.65
CA LYS A 208 -38.95 -32.93 19.49
C LYS A 208 -40.32 -33.38 18.99
N ALA A 209 -40.53 -34.69 18.88
CA ALA A 209 -41.82 -35.25 18.49
C ALA A 209 -42.92 -34.57 19.31
N SER A 210 -43.86 -33.90 18.61
CA SER A 210 -45.04 -33.34 19.25
C SER A 210 -45.67 -34.46 20.04
N GLY A 211 -45.80 -34.30 21.36
CA GLY A 211 -46.26 -35.33 22.26
C GLY A 211 -47.71 -35.73 21.99
N ASN A 212 -47.96 -36.45 20.90
CA ASN A 212 -48.91 -37.53 20.92
C ASN A 212 -48.27 -38.60 21.78
N GLN A 213 -48.54 -38.50 23.08
CA GLN A 213 -48.56 -39.64 23.97
C GLN A 213 -49.41 -40.73 23.30
N GLY A 214 -48.75 -41.62 22.57
CA GLY A 214 -49.25 -42.97 22.39
C GLY A 214 -49.37 -43.56 23.79
N GLY A 215 -50.58 -43.60 24.31
CA GLY A 215 -50.86 -44.11 25.64
C GLY A 215 -50.38 -45.55 25.76
N GLY A 216 -49.63 -45.82 26.83
CA GLY A 216 -49.42 -47.17 27.33
C GLY A 216 -48.07 -47.79 27.03
N SER A 217 -47.00 -47.25 27.61
CA SER A 217 -45.85 -48.07 28.02
C SER A 217 -45.15 -47.37 29.19
N ARG A 218 -45.62 -47.65 30.41
CA ARG A 218 -44.81 -47.37 31.61
C ARG A 218 -43.59 -48.29 31.54
N GLN A 219 -42.43 -47.70 31.35
CA GLN A 219 -41.16 -48.39 31.48
C GLN A 219 -40.98 -48.72 32.96
N SER A 220 -41.33 -49.94 33.36
CA SER A 220 -40.97 -50.43 34.68
C SER A 220 -39.45 -50.59 34.73
N GLN A 221 -38.87 -50.07 35.79
CA GLN A 221 -37.45 -50.08 36.07
C GLN A 221 -37.03 -51.52 36.40
N HIS A 222 -36.78 -52.32 35.37
CA HIS A 222 -36.26 -53.68 35.50
C HIS A 222 -34.91 -53.76 34.79
N GLN A 223 -33.95 -54.32 35.50
CA GLN A 223 -32.56 -54.45 35.07
C GLN A 223 -32.51 -55.36 33.83
N ALA A 224 -31.79 -54.92 32.80
CA ALA A 224 -31.67 -55.64 31.54
C ALA A 224 -31.24 -57.10 31.77
N GLY A 225 -32.08 -58.05 31.33
CA GLY A 225 -31.86 -59.50 31.48
C GLY A 225 -32.80 -60.22 32.46
N GLN A 226 -33.63 -59.49 33.21
CA GLN A 226 -34.60 -60.11 34.12
C GLN A 226 -35.87 -60.56 33.37
N LYS A 227 -36.21 -61.86 33.42
CA LYS A 227 -37.44 -62.38 32.82
C LYS A 227 -38.64 -61.95 33.68
N THR A 228 -39.63 -61.32 33.05
CA THR A 228 -40.87 -60.88 33.72
C THR A 228 -42.08 -61.56 33.11
N MET A 229 -43.09 -61.86 33.92
CA MET A 229 -44.36 -62.47 33.51
C MET A 229 -45.52 -61.65 34.05
N LYS A 230 -46.58 -61.45 33.27
CA LYS A 230 -47.80 -60.79 33.73
C LYS A 230 -48.54 -61.64 34.77
N ARG A 231 -49.20 -61.02 35.75
CA ARG A 231 -49.99 -61.70 36.80
C ARG A 231 -51.01 -62.66 36.21
N ASP A 232 -51.76 -62.22 35.20
CA ASP A 232 -52.77 -63.05 34.52
C ASP A 232 -52.15 -64.32 33.90
N ALA A 233 -50.96 -64.19 33.33
CA ALA A 233 -50.25 -65.32 32.75
C ALA A 233 -49.76 -66.29 33.85
N PHE A 234 -49.27 -65.77 34.99
CA PHE A 234 -48.87 -66.61 36.13
C PHE A 234 -50.07 -67.35 36.73
N ASP A 235 -51.21 -66.69 36.84
CA ASP A 235 -52.39 -67.30 37.46
C ASP A 235 -53.03 -68.39 36.61
N SER A 236 -52.85 -68.31 35.28
CA SER A 236 -53.26 -69.33 34.33
C SER A 236 -52.39 -70.61 34.32
N LEU A 237 -51.22 -70.60 34.98
CA LEU A 237 -50.36 -71.78 35.06
C LEU A 237 -50.91 -72.84 36.02
N ASP A 238 -50.61 -74.10 35.73
CA ASP A 238 -50.84 -75.19 36.67
C ASP A 238 -49.86 -75.12 37.86
N MET A 239 -50.12 -75.90 38.91
CA MET A 239 -49.34 -75.83 40.16
C MET A 239 -47.84 -76.13 39.94
N ALA A 240 -47.49 -76.95 38.94
CA ALA A 240 -46.13 -77.24 38.54
C ALA A 240 -45.47 -76.05 37.79
N GLY A 241 -46.21 -75.40 36.89
CA GLY A 241 -45.78 -74.21 36.16
C GLY A 241 -45.55 -73.02 37.08
N LYS A 242 -46.42 -72.79 38.07
CA LYS A 242 -46.25 -71.73 39.08
C LYS A 242 -44.98 -71.91 39.89
N GLN A 243 -44.67 -73.14 40.31
CA GLN A 243 -43.42 -73.44 41.04
C GLN A 243 -42.18 -73.26 40.18
N THR A 244 -42.25 -73.60 38.89
CA THR A 244 -41.13 -73.42 37.95
C THR A 244 -40.85 -71.93 37.72
N ALA A 245 -41.89 -71.12 37.50
CA ALA A 245 -41.74 -69.67 37.33
C ALA A 245 -41.12 -68.98 38.56
N LEU A 246 -41.47 -69.42 39.77
CA LEU A 246 -40.86 -68.94 41.02
C LEU A 246 -39.41 -69.40 41.18
N LYS A 247 -39.08 -70.65 40.78
CA LYS A 247 -37.70 -71.16 40.80
C LYS A 247 -36.79 -70.45 39.81
N ASP A 248 -37.31 -70.09 38.64
CA ASP A 248 -36.57 -69.40 37.58
C ASP A 248 -36.35 -67.90 37.84
N GLY A 249 -36.79 -67.40 39.01
CA GLY A 249 -36.60 -66.01 39.43
C GLY A 249 -37.38 -65.01 38.58
N ILE A 250 -38.48 -65.44 37.96
CA ILE A 250 -39.32 -64.58 37.11
C ILE A 250 -40.05 -63.56 37.99
N THR A 251 -39.92 -62.28 37.64
CA THR A 251 -40.63 -61.21 38.35
C THR A 251 -42.04 -61.08 37.82
N ILE A 252 -43.04 -61.20 38.70
CA ILE A 252 -44.45 -61.10 38.34
C ILE A 252 -44.84 -59.62 38.35
N VAL A 253 -45.26 -59.12 37.19
CA VAL A 253 -45.73 -57.74 36.98
C VAL A 253 -47.23 -57.74 36.72
N ASP A 254 -47.90 -56.65 37.05
CA ASP A 254 -49.35 -56.50 36.84
C ASP A 254 -49.71 -56.35 35.34
#